data_AF-A0A3D2TK88-F1
#
_entry.id   AF-A0A3D2TK88-F1
#
_cell.length_a   1.000
_cell.length_b   1.000
_cell.length_c   1.000
_cell.angle_alpha   90.00
_cell.angle_beta   90.00
_cell.angle_gamma   90.00
#
_symmetry.space_group_name_H-M   'P 1'
#
loop_
_entity.id
_entity.type
_entity.pdbx_description
1 polymer ?
#
loop_
_entity_poly.entity_id
_entity_poly.type
_entity_poly.pdbx_seq_one_letter_code
_entity_poly.pdbx_strand_id
1 'polypeptide(L)'
;MTEWGLFLSDQLLATSGWELLASFFALLYLVLVIRENIWCWYAAFLSTALFLFVFFQVRLYMESGLQVFYLGMAVYGWSQWRRGNQSNAAKLLISTWCIQRHIVTIAGIFIVSLATGWLLSDT
;
A
#
# COMPACT_ATOMS: atom_id res chain seq x y z
N MET A 1 12.12 -27.20 20.44
CA MET A 1 10.89 -26.37 20.54
C MET A 1 11.14 -25.01 21.21
N THR A 2 12.20 -24.85 22.02
CA THR A 2 12.63 -23.57 22.64
C THR A 2 13.29 -22.59 21.68
N GLU A 3 13.96 -23.07 20.63
CA GLU A 3 14.75 -22.23 19.71
C GLU A 3 13.88 -21.33 18.82
N TRP A 4 12.69 -21.80 18.46
CA TRP A 4 11.69 -21.01 17.74
C TRP A 4 11.15 -19.84 18.57
N GLY A 5 10.97 -20.05 19.87
CA GLY A 5 10.51 -18.98 20.78
C GLY A 5 11.57 -17.89 20.96
N LEU A 6 12.83 -18.29 21.09
CA LEU A 6 13.97 -17.36 21.21
C LEU A 6 14.20 -16.56 19.93
N PHE A 7 14.14 -17.21 18.77
CA PHE A 7 14.24 -16.52 17.48
C PHE A 7 13.13 -15.47 17.29
N LEU A 8 11.89 -15.80 17.67
CA LEU A 8 10.76 -14.86 17.58
C LEU A 8 10.90 -13.69 18.55
N SER A 9 11.38 -13.93 19.77
CA SER A 9 11.62 -12.83 20.73
C SER A 9 12.73 -11.90 20.24
N ASP A 10 13.80 -12.44 19.67
CA ASP A 10 14.89 -11.63 19.13
C ASP A 10 14.45 -10.79 17.93
N GLN A 11 13.63 -11.36 17.04
CA GLN A 11 13.06 -10.66 15.88
C GLN A 11 12.11 -9.53 16.31
N LEU A 12 11.28 -9.76 17.33
CA LEU A 12 10.37 -8.75 17.86
C LEU A 12 11.11 -7.61 18.57
N LEU A 13 12.19 -7.92 19.28
CA LEU A 13 13.04 -6.92 19.94
C LEU A 13 13.91 -6.13 18.95
N ALA A 14 14.25 -6.73 17.81
CA ALA A 14 14.99 -6.09 16.72
C ALA A 14 14.12 -5.19 15.82
N THR A 15 12.80 -5.37 15.84
CA THR A 15 11.85 -4.57 15.06
C THR A 15 11.68 -3.17 15.67
N SER A 16 11.67 -2.13 14.85
CA SER A 16 11.48 -0.76 15.34
C SER A 16 10.08 -0.57 15.90
N GLY A 17 9.94 0.15 17.03
CA GLY A 17 8.62 0.48 17.60
C GLY A 17 7.69 1.18 16.59
N TRP A 18 8.27 1.91 15.64
CA TRP A 18 7.53 2.56 14.55
C TRP A 18 6.96 1.56 13.52
N GLU A 19 7.68 0.48 13.24
CA GLU A 19 7.24 -0.57 12.31
C GLU A 19 6.10 -1.40 12.91
N LEU A 20 6.17 -1.70 14.21
CA LEU A 20 5.07 -2.35 14.92
C LEU A 20 3.81 -1.47 14.93
N LEU A 21 3.96 -0.17 15.19
CA LEU A 21 2.85 0.77 15.17
C LEU A 21 2.23 0.88 13.76
N ALA A 22 3.07 1.00 12.72
CA ALA A 22 2.62 1.05 11.33
C ALA A 22 1.83 -0.21 10.94
N SER A 23 2.37 -1.39 11.29
CA SER A 23 1.75 -2.68 11.03
C SER A 23 0.41 -2.85 11.77
N PHE A 24 0.32 -2.37 13.01
CA PHE A 24 -0.93 -2.34 13.76
C PHE A 24 -2.00 -1.49 13.06
N PHE A 25 -1.66 -0.29 12.59
CA PHE A 25 -2.60 0.54 11.82
C PHE A 25 -2.97 -0.08 10.47
N ALA A 26 -2.06 -0.82 9.84
CA ALA A 26 -2.36 -1.57 8.61
C ALA A 26 -3.41 -2.68 8.87
N LEU A 27 -3.27 -3.43 9.95
CA LEU A 27 -4.26 -4.44 10.37
C LEU A 27 -5.58 -3.79 10.75
N LEU A 28 -5.55 -2.66 11.46
CA LEU A 28 -6.74 -1.90 11.80
C LEU A 28 -7.47 -1.44 10.54
N TYR A 29 -6.75 -0.90 9.55
CA TYR A 29 -7.31 -0.58 8.24
C TYR A 29 -8.01 -1.79 7.61
N LEU A 30 -7.37 -2.96 7.59
CA LEU A 30 -7.94 -4.18 7.01
C LEU A 30 -9.25 -4.57 7.69
N VAL A 31 -9.30 -4.53 9.02
CA VAL A 31 -10.53 -4.82 9.77
C VAL A 31 -11.61 -3.79 9.46
N LEU A 32 -11.26 -2.50 9.40
CA LEU A 32 -12.22 -1.43 9.15
C LEU A 32 -12.76 -1.45 7.71
N VAL A 33 -11.95 -1.79 6.72
CA VAL A 33 -12.40 -1.89 5.32
C VAL A 33 -13.36 -3.07 5.14
N ILE A 34 -13.12 -4.20 5.82
CA ILE A 34 -14.06 -5.34 5.86
C ILE A 34 -15.38 -4.94 6.52
N ARG A 35 -15.33 -4.08 7.54
CA ARG A 35 -16.52 -3.53 8.21
C ARG A 35 -17.14 -2.34 7.47
N GLU A 36 -16.72 -2.08 6.24
CA GLU A 36 -17.20 -0.97 5.38
C GLU A 36 -17.19 0.41 6.07
N ASN A 37 -16.28 0.61 7.02
CA ASN A 37 -16.24 1.83 7.81
C ASN A 37 -15.32 2.87 7.15
N ILE A 38 -15.81 4.10 6.96
CA ILE A 38 -15.03 5.22 6.37
C ILE A 38 -13.74 5.55 7.15
N TRP A 39 -13.69 5.17 8.43
CA TRP A 39 -12.49 5.32 9.26
C TRP A 39 -11.31 4.47 8.76
N CYS A 40 -11.55 3.48 7.89
CA CYS A 40 -10.50 2.67 7.26
C CYS A 40 -9.48 3.57 6.56
N TRP A 41 -9.93 4.62 5.86
CA TRP A 41 -9.05 5.49 5.10
C TRP A 41 -8.11 6.30 5.99
N TYR A 42 -8.55 6.71 7.19
CA TYR A 42 -7.66 7.34 8.16
C TYR A 42 -6.62 6.37 8.70
N ALA A 43 -7.01 5.12 8.96
CA ALA A 43 -6.07 4.07 9.37
C ALA A 43 -5.06 3.74 8.26
N ALA A 44 -5.50 3.69 7.00
CA ALA A 44 -4.63 3.51 5.83
C ALA A 44 -3.66 4.68 5.67
N PHE A 45 -4.15 5.92 5.81
CA PHE A 45 -3.32 7.12 5.73
C PHE A 45 -2.24 7.13 6.83
N LEU A 46 -2.62 6.81 8.07
CA LEU A 46 -1.68 6.79 9.20
C LEU A 46 -0.66 5.67 9.07
N SER A 47 -1.10 4.46 8.69
CA SER A 47 -0.22 3.33 8.39
C SER A 47 0.79 3.69 7.29
N THR A 48 0.30 4.27 6.19
CA THR A 48 1.16 4.63 5.06
C THR A 48 2.13 5.74 5.39
N ALA A 49 1.71 6.77 6.13
CA ALA A 49 2.60 7.82 6.62
C ALA A 49 3.71 7.28 7.54
N LEU A 50 3.39 6.33 8.43
CA LEU A 50 4.38 5.71 9.32
C LEU A 50 5.40 4.87 8.55
N PHE A 51 4.95 4.02 7.62
CA PHE A 51 5.87 3.25 6.77
C PHE A 51 6.72 4.14 5.87
N LEU A 52 6.17 5.24 5.37
CA LEU A 52 6.91 6.22 4.59
C LEU A 52 8.05 6.81 5.43
N PHE A 53 7.77 7.18 6.67
CA PHE A 53 8.79 7.68 7.59
C PHE A 53 9.88 6.64 7.86
N VAL A 54 9.50 5.39 8.16
CA VAL A 54 10.45 4.30 8.40
C VAL A 54 11.34 4.06 7.18
N PHE A 55 10.75 3.89 5.99
CA PHE A 55 11.51 3.61 4.76
C PHE A 55 12.39 4.77 4.33
N PHE A 56 11.98 6.01 4.61
CA PHE A 56 12.79 7.19 4.33
C PHE A 56 14.06 7.22 5.20
N GLN A 57 13.94 6.83 6.48
CA GLN A 57 15.08 6.76 7.40
C GLN A 57 16.12 5.72 6.97
N VAL A 58 15.69 4.56 6.50
CA VAL A 58 16.58 3.49 6.01
C VAL A 58 17.02 3.68 4.55
N ARG A 59 16.73 4.84 3.94
CA ARG A 59 17.09 5.22 2.55
C ARG A 59 16.52 4.30 1.46
N LEU A 60 15.42 3.61 1.76
CA LEU A 60 14.66 2.85 0.76
C LEU A 60 13.74 3.79 0.00
N TYR A 61 14.33 4.59 -0.90
CA TYR A 61 13.60 5.63 -1.63
C TYR A 61 12.49 5.08 -2.54
N MET A 62 12.70 3.91 -3.13
CA MET A 62 11.70 3.29 -4.00
C MET A 62 10.44 2.90 -3.20
N GLU A 63 10.63 2.23 -2.07
CA GLU A 63 9.53 1.85 -1.15
C GLU A 63 8.85 3.09 -0.55
N SER A 64 9.64 4.11 -0.20
CA SER A 64 9.11 5.39 0.30
C SER A 64 8.22 6.08 -0.73
N GLY A 65 8.65 6.12 -2.00
CA GLY A 65 7.88 6.69 -3.10
C GLY A 65 6.57 5.93 -3.36
N LEU A 66 6.60 4.60 -3.28
CA LEU A 66 5.41 3.76 -3.36
C LEU A 66 4.43 4.04 -2.21
N GLN A 67 4.96 4.33 -1.02
CA GLN A 67 4.13 4.71 0.12
C GLN A 67 3.49 6.09 -0.03
N VAL A 68 4.15 7.06 -0.70
CA VAL A 68 3.53 8.34 -1.10
C VAL A 68 2.35 8.10 -2.03
N PHE A 69 2.52 7.21 -3.01
CA PHE A 69 1.44 6.84 -3.93
C PHE A 69 0.23 6.27 -3.17
N TYR A 70 0.45 5.35 -2.23
CA TYR A 70 -0.64 4.81 -1.40
C TYR A 70 -1.29 5.85 -0.50
N LEU A 71 -0.53 6.79 0.04
CA LEU A 71 -1.07 7.90 0.83
C LEU A 71 -2.00 8.79 -0.01
N GLY A 72 -1.64 9.07 -1.27
CA GLY A 72 -2.51 9.73 -2.24
C GLY A 72 -3.76 8.92 -2.58
N MET A 73 -3.61 7.60 -2.78
CA MET A 73 -4.73 6.69 -3.01
C MET A 73 -5.67 6.60 -1.82
N ALA A 74 -5.19 6.72 -0.58
CA ALA A 74 -6.03 6.75 0.61
C ALA A 74 -6.95 7.98 0.62
N VAL A 75 -6.45 9.15 0.20
CA VAL A 75 -7.26 10.37 0.06
C VAL A 75 -8.29 10.22 -1.06
N TYR A 76 -7.89 9.64 -2.21
CA TYR A 76 -8.79 9.36 -3.30
C TYR A 76 -9.92 8.39 -2.88
N GLY A 77 -9.56 7.31 -2.20
CA GLY A 77 -10.49 6.32 -1.68
C GLY A 77 -11.47 6.91 -0.67
N TRP A 78 -10.99 7.76 0.24
CA TRP A 78 -11.85 8.50 1.17
C TRP A 78 -12.84 9.41 0.45
N SER A 79 -12.36 10.19 -0.55
CA SER A 79 -13.22 11.06 -1.35
C SER A 79 -14.28 10.26 -2.12
N GLN A 80 -13.90 9.13 -2.72
CA GLN A 80 -14.83 8.27 -3.45
C GLN A 80 -15.85 7.61 -2.52
N TRP A 81 -15.44 7.09 -1.36
CA TRP A 81 -16.36 6.47 -0.41
C TRP A 81 -17.36 7.49 0.16
N ARG A 82 -16.91 8.73 0.42
CA ARG A 82 -17.78 9.81 0.88
C ARG A 82 -18.80 10.26 -0.18
N ARG A 83 -18.44 10.21 -1.46
CA ARG A 83 -19.33 10.54 -2.60
C ARG A 83 -20.24 9.38 -2.99
N GLY A 84 -19.76 8.15 -2.88
CA GLY A 84 -20.49 6.92 -3.23
C GLY A 84 -21.73 6.65 -2.37
N ASN A 85 -21.76 7.16 -1.13
CA ASN A 85 -22.92 7.01 -0.26
C ASN A 85 -24.14 7.88 -0.66
N GLN A 86 -23.96 8.87 -1.55
CA GLN A 86 -25.07 9.71 -2.06
C GLN A 86 -25.55 9.30 -3.46
N SER A 87 -24.76 8.52 -4.19
CA SER A 87 -25.13 8.03 -5.51
C SER A 87 -25.66 6.59 -5.38
N ASN A 88 -26.96 6.47 -5.10
CA ASN A 88 -27.73 5.23 -5.28
C ASN A 88 -27.20 4.42 -6.47
N ALA A 89 -26.73 3.20 -6.21
CA ALA A 89 -26.77 2.07 -7.12
C ALA A 89 -26.48 2.38 -8.61
N ALA A 90 -25.45 3.17 -8.91
CA ALA A 90 -24.82 3.13 -10.22
C ALA A 90 -24.04 1.82 -10.27
N LYS A 91 -24.80 0.73 -10.46
CA LYS A 91 -24.40 -0.64 -10.79
C LYS A 91 -22.98 -0.56 -11.35
N LEU A 92 -21.98 -0.90 -10.52
CA LEU A 92 -20.60 -0.99 -10.96
C LEU A 92 -20.63 -2.02 -12.09
N LEU A 93 -20.77 -1.55 -13.32
CA LEU A 93 -20.76 -2.39 -14.49
C LEU A 93 -19.35 -2.97 -14.47
N ILE A 94 -19.24 -4.21 -14.01
CA ILE A 94 -18.02 -4.99 -14.05
C ILE A 94 -17.64 -5.03 -15.51
N SER A 95 -16.81 -4.07 -15.90
CA SER A 95 -16.35 -3.90 -17.26
C SER A 95 -15.13 -4.80 -17.35
N THR A 96 -15.30 -5.92 -18.03
CA THR A 96 -14.18 -6.78 -18.39
C THR A 96 -13.34 -6.05 -19.43
N TRP A 97 -12.07 -5.83 -19.12
CA TRP A 97 -11.17 -5.17 -20.05
C TRP A 97 -10.84 -6.11 -21.19
N CYS A 98 -10.90 -5.61 -22.42
CA CYS A 98 -10.56 -6.39 -23.60
C CYS A 98 -9.08 -6.80 -23.53
N ILE A 99 -8.74 -8.01 -24.01
CA ILE A 99 -7.39 -8.61 -23.89
C ILE A 99 -6.28 -7.69 -24.44
N GLN A 100 -6.59 -6.84 -25.42
CA GLN A 100 -5.69 -5.83 -25.97
C GLN A 100 -5.22 -4.82 -24.92
N ARG A 101 -6.10 -4.39 -23.98
CA ARG A 101 -5.70 -3.51 -22.89
C ARG A 101 -4.76 -4.22 -21.93
N HIS A 102 -4.97 -5.51 -21.63
CA HIS A 102 -4.02 -6.26 -20.81
C HIS A 102 -2.63 -6.32 -21.46
N ILE A 103 -2.55 -6.60 -22.75
CA ILE A 103 -1.28 -6.65 -23.50
C ILE A 103 -0.58 -5.29 -23.49
N VAL A 104 -1.32 -4.19 -23.72
CA VAL A 104 -0.74 -2.83 -23.69
C VAL A 104 -0.23 -2.47 -22.30
N THR A 105 -0.98 -2.77 -21.24
CA THR A 105 -0.53 -2.49 -19.86
C THR A 105 0.68 -3.33 -19.49
N ILE A 106 0.70 -4.62 -19.85
CA ILE A 106 1.84 -5.52 -19.59
C ILE A 106 3.07 -5.02 -20.35
N ALA A 107 2.94 -4.70 -21.64
CA ALA A 107 4.03 -4.15 -22.43
C ALA A 107 4.54 -2.82 -21.85
N GLY A 108 3.63 -1.95 -21.41
CA GLY A 108 3.97 -0.70 -20.74
C GLY A 108 4.77 -0.92 -19.45
N ILE A 109 4.31 -1.82 -18.57
CA ILE A 109 5.03 -2.20 -17.35
C ILE A 109 6.41 -2.78 -17.68
N PHE A 110 6.49 -3.63 -18.71
CA PHE A 110 7.75 -4.26 -19.13
C PHE A 110 8.76 -3.23 -19.64
N ILE A 111 8.33 -2.26 -20.44
CA ILE A 111 9.18 -1.17 -20.93
C ILE A 111 9.66 -0.29 -19.78
N VAL A 112 8.77 0.09 -18.86
CA VAL A 112 9.13 0.91 -17.69
C VAL A 112 10.12 0.16 -16.80
N SER A 113 9.93 -1.14 -16.60
CA SER A 113 10.85 -1.99 -15.84
C SER A 113 12.25 -2.03 -16.48
N LEU A 114 12.33 -2.26 -17.80
CA LEU A 114 13.59 -2.25 -18.54
C LEU A 114 14.27 -0.88 -18.53
N ALA A 115 13.51 0.21 -18.70
CA ALA A 115 14.04 1.57 -18.65
C ALA A 115 14.57 1.92 -17.27
N THR A 116 13.87 1.49 -16.21
CA THR A 116 14.32 1.65 -14.83
C THR A 116 15.61 0.88 -14.59
N GLY A 117 15.71 -0.36 -15.09
CA GLY A 117 16.92 -1.18 -15.01
C GLY A 117 18.12 -0.57 -15.75
N TRP A 118 17.89 0.00 -16.94
CA TRP A 118 18.93 0.70 -17.70
C TRP A 118 19.41 1.97 -17.01
N LEU A 119 18.49 2.78 -16.49
CA LEU A 119 18.83 4.02 -15.79
C LEU A 119 19.66 3.75 -14.52
N LEU A 120 19.37 2.66 -13.81
CA LEU A 120 20.12 2.22 -12.63
C LEU A 120 21.46 1.55 -12.96
N SER A 121 21.65 1.00 -14.17
CA SER A 121 22.94 0.41 -14.56
C SER A 121 23.99 1.44 -14.98
N ASP A 122 23.57 2.64 -15.41
CA ASP A 122 24.45 3.73 -15.84
C ASP A 122 24.79 4.74 -14.72
N THR A 123 24.30 4.54 -13.49
CA THR A 123 24.64 5.34 -12.28
C THR A 123 25.55 4.58 -11.32
#